data_AF-A0AA35K4E7-F1
#
_entry.id   AF-A0AA35K4E7-F1
#
_cell.length_a   1.000
_cell.length_b   1.000
_cell.length_c   1.000
_cell.angle_alpha   90.00
_cell.angle_beta   90.00
_cell.angle_gamma   90.00
#
_symmetry.space_group_name_H-M   'P 1'
#
loop_
_entity.id
_entity.type
_entity.pdbx_description
1 polymer ?
#
loop_
_entity_poly.entity_id
_entity_poly.type
_entity_poly.pdbx_seq_one_letter_code
_entity_poly.pdbx_strand_id
1 'polypeptide(L)'
;MSGGWGDQSKAEKPPRQASRSQGHLLCSQRREQGQAESRGGSPSKRTSSRAEKGSLDSEPQPLKSNSRYYSPMGGTSSQTKTNPPQSERWEQSQAESRGGSPSKRTLSRAEKDSLDSEPQDQVQDTAESGSCTTANGASSQTEAGSLESQLQTLRGSLHPLASKFLQAQEVVVRIAAQLLADDQPLRSSLPATKPNLLEANQWLRRQLSEQKELVFQLRETNRQLQSIQEEQTTRRLEENRQLQEQKEKVSRLLEEKQQVQEKLEDQEKLVSELLGKNGELQQELEKKDIRVSHLVQENDWLRQENARLQRSPGSQRWTSSSWPSSAPTLTAFPVQVWTTGQTGGCEKDIVNDVSKLLAGHGISLQQEGYEEKSDRFLLLFCPVSSRVGSDTLCALAALNRVRKAVLVVLHHKPKGSTQEILDTQRQVQHEALVRTVHACYSIQDGFYPCEMNEAAVASVAKAIQEQRRS
;
A
#
# COMPACT_ATOMS: atom_id res chain seq x y z
N MET A 1 -63.14 11.22 -5.42
CA MET A 1 -63.58 10.68 -6.72
C MET A 1 -63.19 11.69 -7.79
N SER A 2 -62.52 11.20 -8.85
CA SER A 2 -62.55 11.69 -10.24
C SER A 2 -62.44 13.22 -10.44
N GLY A 3 -61.37 13.80 -11.01
CA GLY A 3 -60.64 13.45 -12.23
C GLY A 3 -61.00 14.47 -13.32
N GLY A 4 -60.04 14.97 -14.11
CA GLY A 4 -60.37 15.87 -15.23
C GLY A 4 -59.30 16.85 -15.72
N TRP A 5 -58.28 16.33 -16.42
CA TRP A 5 -57.62 16.82 -17.65
C TRP A 5 -57.53 18.33 -17.96
N GLY A 6 -56.31 18.78 -18.26
CA GLY A 6 -56.00 20.03 -18.95
C GLY A 6 -54.64 19.98 -19.63
N ASP A 7 -54.66 19.78 -20.95
CA ASP A 7 -53.55 19.82 -21.90
C ASP A 7 -52.87 21.20 -21.96
N GLN A 8 -51.54 21.24 -22.12
CA GLN A 8 -50.85 22.32 -22.84
C GLN A 8 -49.37 22.00 -23.17
N SER A 9 -49.18 21.66 -24.44
CA SER A 9 -48.09 21.99 -25.37
C SER A 9 -46.89 22.79 -24.82
N LYS A 10 -45.67 22.24 -24.95
CA LYS A 10 -44.44 23.05 -24.98
C LYS A 10 -43.32 22.43 -25.83
N ALA A 11 -43.17 23.04 -27.01
CA ALA A 11 -41.95 23.37 -27.75
C ALA A 11 -40.75 22.40 -27.71
N GLU A 12 -40.57 21.68 -28.82
CA GLU A 12 -39.29 21.09 -29.22
C GLU A 12 -38.25 22.19 -29.52
N LYS A 13 -37.07 22.05 -28.90
CA LYS A 13 -35.84 22.79 -29.24
C LYS A 13 -34.90 21.84 -30.00
N PRO A 14 -34.20 22.30 -31.05
CA PRO A 14 -33.28 21.46 -31.79
C PRO A 14 -31.98 21.18 -31.00
N PRO A 15 -31.30 20.05 -31.27
CA PRO A 15 -30.09 19.69 -30.55
C PRO A 15 -28.92 20.60 -30.95
N ARG A 16 -28.25 21.13 -29.93
CA ARG A 16 -26.98 21.86 -30.06
C ARG A 16 -25.92 20.93 -30.64
N GLN A 17 -25.33 21.33 -31.77
CA GLN A 17 -24.07 20.80 -32.26
C GLN A 17 -22.98 21.01 -31.19
N ALA A 18 -22.51 19.92 -30.60
CA ALA A 18 -21.30 19.92 -29.81
C ALA A 18 -20.10 19.91 -30.77
N SER A 19 -19.44 21.05 -30.87
CA SER A 19 -18.11 21.20 -31.42
C SER A 19 -17.15 20.26 -30.68
N ARG A 20 -16.71 19.20 -31.37
CA ARG A 20 -15.59 18.35 -30.96
C ARG A 20 -14.33 19.22 -30.94
N SER A 21 -13.93 19.66 -29.75
CA SER A 21 -12.56 20.10 -29.50
C SER A 21 -11.62 18.92 -29.74
N GLN A 22 -10.71 19.07 -30.70
CA GLN A 22 -9.56 18.18 -30.87
C GLN A 22 -8.73 18.18 -29.58
N GLY A 23 -8.82 17.09 -28.82
CA GLY A 23 -7.88 16.80 -27.76
C GLY A 23 -6.60 16.27 -28.38
N HIS A 24 -5.58 17.14 -28.50
CA HIS A 24 -4.20 16.71 -28.71
C HIS A 24 -3.78 15.83 -27.52
N LEU A 25 -3.61 14.53 -27.77
CA LEU A 25 -2.99 13.58 -26.83
C LEU A 25 -1.49 13.89 -26.74
N LEU A 26 -1.11 14.76 -25.81
CA LEU A 26 0.27 14.92 -25.38
C LEU A 26 0.60 13.76 -24.44
N CYS A 27 1.19 12.70 -25.00
CA CYS A 27 1.89 11.70 -24.21
C CYS A 27 3.19 12.34 -23.69
N SER A 28 3.29 12.49 -22.37
CA SER A 28 4.32 13.26 -21.67
C SER A 28 5.75 12.86 -22.07
N GLN A 29 6.38 13.70 -22.89
CA GLN A 29 7.78 13.63 -23.23
C GLN A 29 8.60 14.28 -22.09
N ARG A 30 9.18 13.45 -21.23
CA ARG A 30 10.08 13.88 -20.14
C ARG A 30 11.40 14.34 -20.76
N ARG A 31 11.58 15.67 -20.93
CA ARG A 31 12.84 16.29 -21.32
C ARG A 31 13.81 16.27 -20.12
N GLU A 32 14.92 15.57 -20.26
CA GLU A 32 16.14 15.86 -19.50
C GLU A 32 16.86 17.04 -20.15
N GLN A 33 16.96 18.16 -19.45
CA GLN A 33 17.86 19.26 -19.79
C GLN A 33 19.17 19.08 -19.02
N GLY A 34 20.20 18.57 -19.69
CA GLY A 34 21.59 18.76 -19.27
C GLY A 34 22.06 20.12 -19.74
N GLN A 35 22.24 21.07 -18.80
CA GLN A 35 22.92 22.33 -19.07
C GLN A 35 24.43 22.08 -19.09
N ALA A 36 25.02 22.36 -20.25
CA ALA A 36 26.45 22.58 -20.38
C ALA A 36 26.75 24.05 -20.08
N GLU A 37 27.47 24.33 -19.00
CA GLU A 37 28.18 25.59 -18.82
C GLU A 37 29.68 25.35 -18.89
N SER A 38 30.27 25.83 -19.99
CA SER A 38 31.70 25.96 -20.18
C SER A 38 32.18 27.31 -19.61
N ARG A 39 33.07 27.26 -18.61
CA ARG A 39 34.08 28.30 -18.31
C ARG A 39 35.26 27.54 -17.69
N GLY A 40 36.43 27.44 -18.32
CA GLY A 40 37.36 28.54 -18.58
C GLY A 40 38.31 28.66 -17.38
N GLY A 41 39.48 28.00 -17.44
CA GLY A 41 40.49 28.06 -16.38
C GLY A 41 41.83 27.40 -16.78
N SER A 42 42.84 28.25 -16.96
CA SER A 42 44.20 28.01 -17.46
C SER A 42 45.06 26.99 -16.68
N PRO A 43 46.17 26.50 -17.28
CA PRO A 43 47.01 25.45 -16.69
C PRO A 43 48.09 26.05 -15.77
N SER A 44 48.29 25.43 -14.61
CA SER A 44 49.40 25.75 -13.72
C SER A 44 50.30 24.54 -13.50
N LYS A 45 51.56 24.75 -13.88
CA LYS A 45 52.70 23.86 -13.71
C LYS A 45 52.89 23.53 -12.23
N ARG A 46 53.14 22.26 -11.89
CA ARG A 46 54.11 21.93 -10.84
C ARG A 46 54.73 20.55 -11.05
N THR A 47 56.04 20.61 -11.06
CA THR A 47 57.05 19.57 -11.03
C THR A 47 56.88 18.64 -9.82
N SER A 48 57.11 17.34 -10.00
CA SER A 48 57.82 16.54 -9.01
C SER A 48 58.34 15.25 -9.65
N SER A 49 59.64 15.26 -9.89
CA SER A 49 60.52 14.11 -10.08
C SER A 49 60.41 13.09 -8.95
N ARG A 50 60.40 11.79 -9.28
CA ARG A 50 61.28 10.81 -8.63
C ARG A 50 61.47 9.58 -9.52
N ALA A 51 62.70 9.39 -9.94
CA ALA A 51 63.19 8.17 -10.58
C ALA A 51 63.35 7.07 -9.53
N GLU A 52 63.15 5.82 -9.93
CA GLU A 52 64.13 4.76 -9.65
C GLU A 52 63.99 3.60 -10.65
N LYS A 53 65.17 3.07 -10.98
CA LYS A 53 65.48 2.08 -12.01
C LYS A 53 65.40 0.66 -11.43
N GLY A 54 65.26 -0.33 -12.32
CA GLY A 54 65.62 -1.74 -12.09
C GLY A 54 64.61 -2.67 -12.77
N SER A 55 64.79 -3.17 -13.99
CA SER A 55 65.84 -4.07 -14.53
C SER A 55 65.58 -5.56 -14.23
N LEU A 56 65.23 -6.26 -15.32
CA LEU A 56 65.52 -7.66 -15.70
C LEU A 56 64.64 -8.84 -15.20
N ASP A 57 64.15 -9.55 -16.23
CA ASP A 57 64.15 -11.01 -16.46
C ASP A 57 63.44 -11.95 -15.49
N SER A 58 62.35 -12.59 -15.96
CA SER A 58 62.40 -14.00 -16.43
C SER A 58 61.01 -14.66 -16.46
N GLU A 59 60.88 -15.55 -17.45
CA GLU A 59 59.78 -16.45 -17.81
C GLU A 59 59.21 -17.38 -16.70
N PRO A 60 58.06 -18.03 -16.97
CA PRO A 60 57.29 -18.83 -16.00
C PRO A 60 57.48 -20.35 -16.17
N GLN A 61 57.49 -21.09 -15.06
CA GLN A 61 57.34 -22.56 -15.03
C GLN A 61 56.70 -23.03 -13.68
N PRO A 62 56.18 -24.27 -13.60
CA PRO A 62 54.86 -24.56 -13.03
C PRO A 62 54.86 -25.12 -11.60
N LEU A 63 53.70 -25.01 -10.94
CA LEU A 63 53.41 -25.59 -9.63
C LEU A 63 53.32 -27.12 -9.72
N LYS A 64 54.28 -27.78 -9.06
CA LYS A 64 54.21 -29.19 -8.68
C LYS A 64 53.56 -29.33 -7.31
N SER A 65 52.65 -30.29 -7.25
CA SER A 65 52.19 -31.07 -6.10
C SER A 65 53.22 -31.20 -4.94
N ASN A 66 52.74 -31.08 -3.70
CA ASN A 66 53.25 -31.95 -2.64
C ASN A 66 52.25 -32.16 -1.50
N SER A 67 51.92 -33.44 -1.35
CA SER A 67 51.43 -34.11 -0.16
C SER A 67 52.46 -34.03 0.98
N ARG A 68 51.99 -33.83 2.21
CA ARG A 68 52.62 -34.40 3.42
C ARG A 68 51.68 -34.35 4.64
N TYR A 69 51.30 -35.55 5.07
CA TYR A 69 51.38 -36.08 6.43
C TYR A 69 51.36 -35.09 7.60
N TYR A 70 50.34 -35.21 8.45
CA TYR A 70 50.50 -35.30 9.90
C TYR A 70 49.30 -36.05 10.50
N SER A 71 49.57 -37.17 11.19
CA SER A 71 48.75 -37.65 12.30
C SER A 71 49.40 -37.18 13.60
N PRO A 72 48.60 -37.01 14.66
CA PRO A 72 48.91 -37.81 15.85
C PRO A 72 47.68 -38.38 16.55
N MET A 73 47.97 -39.45 17.29
CA MET A 73 47.09 -40.22 18.16
C MET A 73 46.58 -39.42 19.37
N GLY A 74 45.45 -39.86 19.93
CA GLY A 74 45.07 -39.57 21.32
C GLY A 74 43.58 -39.76 21.57
N GLY A 75 43.20 -40.94 22.07
CA GLY A 75 41.82 -41.22 22.49
C GLY A 75 41.47 -40.65 23.87
N THR A 76 40.18 -40.59 24.17
CA THR A 76 39.57 -41.26 25.35
C THR A 76 38.05 -41.01 25.39
N SER A 77 37.34 -42.10 25.72
CA SER A 77 36.16 -42.16 26.58
C SER A 77 34.86 -41.44 26.17
N SER A 78 33.86 -42.24 25.78
CA SER A 78 32.47 -41.99 26.17
C SER A 78 31.72 -43.31 26.26
N GLN A 79 31.35 -43.66 27.49
CA GLN A 79 30.46 -44.77 27.84
C GLN A 79 29.01 -44.39 27.49
N THR A 80 28.37 -45.21 26.66
CA THR A 80 26.92 -45.21 26.44
C THR A 80 26.22 -45.90 27.62
N LYS A 81 25.38 -45.16 28.35
CA LYS A 81 24.39 -45.71 29.29
C LYS A 81 22.99 -45.57 28.69
N THR A 82 22.42 -46.71 28.38
CA THR A 82 21.01 -46.97 28.10
C THR A 82 20.16 -46.88 29.37
N ASN A 83 18.95 -46.32 29.27
CA ASN A 83 17.79 -46.64 30.12
C ASN A 83 16.46 -46.22 29.42
N PRO A 84 15.30 -46.81 29.82
CA PRO A 84 14.15 -47.09 28.95
C PRO A 84 12.96 -46.09 29.11
N PRO A 85 11.88 -46.21 28.29
CA PRO A 85 10.75 -45.28 28.35
C PRO A 85 9.72 -45.73 29.40
N GLN A 86 9.26 -44.78 30.23
CA GLN A 86 8.07 -44.94 31.06
C GLN A 86 6.86 -44.31 30.37
N SER A 87 5.75 -45.04 30.43
CA SER A 87 4.46 -44.68 29.90
C SER A 87 3.75 -43.67 30.81
N GLU A 88 3.17 -42.62 30.24
CA GLU A 88 2.11 -41.87 30.90
C GLU A 88 0.83 -41.87 30.07
N ARG A 89 -0.09 -42.67 30.62
CA ARG A 89 -1.53 -42.71 30.49
C ARG A 89 -2.13 -41.30 30.59
N TRP A 90 -2.90 -40.89 29.58
CA TRP A 90 -3.98 -39.92 29.74
C TRP A 90 -5.29 -40.54 29.26
N GLU A 91 -6.28 -40.44 30.13
CA GLU A 91 -7.58 -41.08 30.05
C GLU A 91 -8.46 -40.44 28.98
N GLN A 92 -9.16 -41.30 28.27
CA GLN A 92 -10.24 -40.97 27.37
C GLN A 92 -11.55 -41.17 28.15
N SER A 93 -12.35 -40.12 28.28
CA SER A 93 -13.75 -40.23 28.69
C SER A 93 -14.61 -39.32 27.83
N GLN A 94 -15.59 -39.96 27.22
CA GLN A 94 -16.65 -39.40 26.39
C GLN A 94 -17.64 -38.59 27.25
N ALA A 95 -18.34 -37.64 26.62
CA ALA A 95 -19.80 -37.69 26.44
C ALA A 95 -20.41 -36.29 26.17
N GLU A 96 -21.24 -36.26 25.11
CA GLU A 96 -22.53 -35.56 25.03
C GLU A 96 -22.59 -34.02 25.17
N SER A 97 -22.98 -33.35 24.06
CA SER A 97 -24.36 -32.86 23.89
C SER A 97 -24.49 -31.77 22.80
N ARG A 98 -25.44 -32.01 21.87
CA ARG A 98 -26.47 -31.07 21.37
C ARG A 98 -25.96 -29.69 20.89
N GLY A 99 -25.96 -29.38 19.59
CA GLY A 99 -27.18 -29.15 18.81
C GLY A 99 -27.70 -27.72 19.00
N GLY A 100 -27.50 -26.82 18.03
CA GLY A 100 -28.12 -25.49 18.05
C GLY A 100 -27.55 -24.49 17.03
N SER A 101 -28.27 -24.29 15.93
CA SER A 101 -28.08 -23.29 14.88
C SER A 101 -28.04 -21.84 15.39
N PRO A 102 -27.33 -20.90 14.73
CA PRO A 102 -27.55 -19.48 14.96
C PRO A 102 -28.74 -19.02 14.10
N SER A 103 -29.91 -18.93 14.75
CA SER A 103 -31.10 -18.30 14.19
C SER A 103 -30.98 -16.78 14.29
N LYS A 104 -31.34 -16.13 13.19
CA LYS A 104 -31.47 -14.68 13.00
C LYS A 104 -32.34 -14.06 14.12
N ARG A 105 -31.86 -13.00 14.76
CA ARG A 105 -32.72 -11.96 15.33
C ARG A 105 -32.20 -10.57 14.97
N THR A 106 -32.86 -10.02 13.96
CA THR A 106 -33.17 -8.60 13.83
C THR A 106 -33.85 -8.10 15.12
N LEU A 107 -33.31 -7.04 15.72
CA LEU A 107 -34.07 -6.15 16.59
C LEU A 107 -33.61 -4.71 16.31
N SER A 108 -34.48 -4.04 15.56
CA SER A 108 -34.77 -2.60 15.52
C SER A 108 -34.57 -1.91 16.88
N ARG A 109 -33.89 -0.76 16.97
CA ARG A 109 -34.35 0.60 16.56
C ARG A 109 -35.70 0.99 17.18
N ALA A 110 -35.64 1.73 18.29
CA ALA A 110 -36.39 2.95 18.61
C ALA A 110 -36.57 3.09 20.14
N GLU A 111 -36.20 4.28 20.65
CA GLU A 111 -36.45 4.92 21.97
C GLU A 111 -35.15 5.71 22.24
N LYS A 112 -34.97 7.01 21.97
CA LYS A 112 -35.80 8.21 21.89
C LYS A 112 -36.67 8.50 23.12
N ASP A 113 -36.21 9.57 23.78
CA ASP A 113 -36.91 10.54 24.61
C ASP A 113 -36.87 10.32 26.13
N SER A 114 -36.43 11.42 26.76
CA SER A 114 -36.75 11.84 28.12
C SER A 114 -35.93 11.23 29.24
N LEU A 115 -34.98 12.01 29.76
CA LEU A 115 -35.07 12.61 31.10
C LEU A 115 -33.88 13.58 31.30
N ASP A 116 -34.07 14.80 30.80
CA ASP A 116 -33.50 16.00 31.41
C ASP A 116 -34.13 16.15 32.81
N SER A 117 -33.32 16.26 33.85
CA SER A 117 -33.61 16.99 35.09
C SER A 117 -32.38 16.98 35.99
N GLU A 118 -31.45 17.90 35.73
CA GLU A 118 -30.58 18.44 36.79
C GLU A 118 -31.43 19.19 37.82
N PRO A 119 -31.20 19.04 39.13
CA PRO A 119 -31.83 19.90 40.11
C PRO A 119 -31.12 21.25 40.13
N GLN A 120 -31.78 22.26 39.53
CA GLN A 120 -31.47 23.66 39.83
C GLN A 120 -31.89 23.96 41.27
N ASP A 121 -30.91 24.02 42.18
CA ASP A 121 -31.06 24.69 43.47
C ASP A 121 -31.17 26.21 43.23
N GLN A 122 -32.39 26.66 42.88
CA GLN A 122 -32.79 28.05 43.03
C GLN A 122 -33.05 28.31 44.51
N VAL A 123 -32.02 28.77 45.22
CA VAL A 123 -32.21 29.47 46.49
C VAL A 123 -32.81 30.83 46.14
N GLN A 124 -34.14 30.93 46.30
CA GLN A 124 -34.88 32.18 46.24
C GLN A 124 -34.40 33.09 47.38
N ASP A 125 -33.74 34.19 47.01
CA ASP A 125 -33.62 35.38 47.84
C ASP A 125 -35.04 35.97 48.05
N THR A 126 -35.72 35.55 49.12
CA THR A 126 -36.86 36.30 49.66
C THR A 126 -36.34 37.56 50.33
N ALA A 127 -36.30 38.64 49.55
CA ALA A 127 -36.20 40.00 50.06
C ALA A 127 -37.49 40.36 50.81
N GLU A 128 -37.56 40.02 52.09
CA GLU A 128 -38.52 40.63 53.01
C GLU A 128 -38.02 42.04 53.37
N SER A 129 -38.52 43.01 52.60
CA SER A 129 -38.52 44.43 52.91
C SER A 129 -39.42 44.68 54.14
N GLY A 130 -38.86 44.47 55.33
CA GLY A 130 -39.44 44.89 56.60
C GLY A 130 -39.08 46.34 56.91
N SER A 131 -39.85 47.28 56.36
CA SER A 131 -39.82 48.70 56.71
C SER A 131 -40.39 48.89 58.13
N CYS A 132 -39.51 48.89 59.14
CA CYS A 132 -39.87 49.30 60.50
C CYS A 132 -39.62 50.81 60.62
N THR A 133 -40.64 51.60 60.33
CA THR A 133 -40.66 53.05 60.60
C THR A 133 -40.37 53.31 62.07
N THR A 134 -39.26 54.00 62.32
CA THR A 134 -38.92 54.70 63.56
C THR A 134 -39.99 55.75 63.87
N ALA A 135 -40.85 55.47 64.84
CA ALA A 135 -41.68 56.48 65.49
C ALA A 135 -41.75 56.18 66.99
N ASN A 136 -41.70 57.25 67.78
CA ASN A 136 -41.88 57.32 69.23
C ASN A 136 -40.61 57.18 70.09
N GLY A 137 -39.69 58.12 69.91
CA GLY A 137 -38.73 58.55 70.93
C GLY A 137 -39.08 59.95 71.43
N ALA A 138 -40.23 60.13 72.09
CA ALA A 138 -40.58 61.41 72.72
C ALA A 138 -41.70 61.28 73.76
N SER A 139 -41.56 60.44 74.80
CA SER A 139 -42.48 60.48 75.96
C SER A 139 -41.97 59.77 77.23
N SER A 140 -40.67 59.79 77.52
CA SER A 140 -40.12 59.12 78.72
C SER A 140 -39.33 60.02 79.65
N GLN A 141 -39.17 61.32 79.32
CA GLN A 141 -38.45 62.26 80.20
C GLN A 141 -39.35 62.91 81.27
N THR A 142 -40.69 62.88 81.14
CA THR A 142 -41.60 63.52 82.09
C THR A 142 -41.95 62.64 83.29
N GLU A 143 -41.85 61.32 83.19
CA GLU A 143 -42.17 60.40 84.31
C GLU A 143 -40.99 60.20 85.28
N ALA A 144 -39.74 60.23 84.79
CA ALA A 144 -38.55 60.10 85.63
C ALA A 144 -38.42 61.25 86.65
N GLY A 145 -38.73 62.48 86.24
CA GLY A 145 -38.72 63.64 87.14
C GLY A 145 -39.82 63.64 88.22
N SER A 146 -40.95 62.99 87.94
CA SER A 146 -42.06 62.84 88.90
C SER A 146 -41.71 61.86 90.03
N LEU A 147 -41.10 60.73 89.67
CA LEU A 147 -40.67 59.69 90.60
C LEU A 147 -39.51 60.16 91.50
N GLU A 148 -38.58 60.93 90.95
CA GLU A 148 -37.47 61.51 91.72
C GLU A 148 -37.95 62.55 92.73
N SER A 149 -38.95 63.37 92.37
CA SER A 149 -39.59 64.32 93.29
C SER A 149 -40.31 63.63 94.47
N GLN A 150 -40.99 62.50 94.19
CA GLN A 150 -41.63 61.68 95.24
C GLN A 150 -40.62 61.01 96.16
N LEU A 151 -39.49 60.54 95.63
CA LEU A 151 -38.39 59.96 96.44
C LEU A 151 -37.66 61.02 97.28
N GLN A 152 -37.50 62.25 96.77
CA GLN A 152 -36.98 63.39 97.53
C GLN A 152 -37.87 63.72 98.73
N THR A 153 -39.19 63.69 98.54
CA THR A 153 -40.19 63.91 99.59
C THR A 153 -40.13 62.82 100.67
N LEU A 154 -39.97 61.55 100.26
CA LEU A 154 -39.80 60.42 101.19
C LEU A 154 -38.47 60.49 101.97
N ARG A 155 -37.37 60.97 101.36
CA ARG A 155 -36.07 61.17 102.02
C ARG A 155 -36.11 62.21 103.15
N GLY A 156 -37.00 63.21 103.05
CA GLY A 156 -37.19 64.23 104.08
C GLY A 156 -38.10 63.81 105.24
N SER A 157 -38.78 62.66 105.15
CA SER A 157 -39.72 62.24 106.18
C SER A 157 -39.02 61.54 107.35
N LEU A 158 -39.36 61.91 108.59
CA LEU A 158 -38.85 61.30 109.84
C LEU A 158 -39.49 59.93 110.15
N HIS A 159 -40.28 59.37 109.23
CA HIS A 159 -41.05 58.16 109.49
C HIS A 159 -40.14 56.91 109.38
N PRO A 160 -40.06 56.06 110.42
CA PRO A 160 -39.13 54.93 110.45
C PRO A 160 -39.40 53.90 109.34
N LEU A 161 -40.65 53.81 108.85
CA LEU A 161 -41.02 52.95 107.73
C LEU A 161 -40.51 53.47 106.37
N ALA A 162 -40.47 54.79 106.18
CA ALA A 162 -39.96 55.40 104.95
C ALA A 162 -38.44 55.21 104.83
N SER A 163 -37.73 55.29 105.95
CA SER A 163 -36.30 54.95 106.03
C SER A 163 -36.03 53.49 105.64
N LYS A 164 -36.80 52.53 106.17
CA LYS A 164 -36.69 51.11 105.79
C LYS A 164 -37.01 50.86 104.30
N PHE A 165 -38.00 51.56 103.75
CA PHE A 165 -38.36 51.46 102.34
C PHE A 165 -37.25 52.00 101.43
N LEU A 166 -36.67 53.16 101.75
CA LEU A 166 -35.55 53.73 101.01
C LEU A 166 -34.29 52.86 101.11
N GLN A 167 -34.02 52.27 102.27
CA GLN A 167 -32.91 51.33 102.45
C GLN A 167 -33.11 50.06 101.61
N ALA A 168 -34.33 49.53 101.55
CA ALA A 168 -34.64 48.38 100.69
C ALA A 168 -34.50 48.71 99.20
N GLN A 169 -34.97 49.89 98.76
CA GLN A 169 -34.76 50.36 97.39
C GLN A 169 -33.28 50.57 97.07
N GLU A 170 -32.50 51.11 98.01
CA GLU A 170 -31.06 51.29 97.82
C GLU A 170 -30.34 49.95 97.64
N VAL A 171 -30.74 48.90 98.37
CA VAL A 171 -30.21 47.55 98.16
C VAL A 171 -30.55 47.02 96.76
N VAL A 172 -31.80 47.21 96.29
CA VAL A 172 -32.21 46.79 94.94
C VAL A 172 -31.44 47.57 93.86
N VAL A 173 -31.25 48.89 94.04
CA VAL A 173 -30.48 49.72 93.11
C VAL A 173 -29.00 49.32 93.11
N ARG A 174 -28.42 49.01 94.28
CA ARG A 174 -27.04 48.51 94.37
C ARG A 174 -26.88 47.14 93.70
N ILE A 175 -27.83 46.22 93.89
CA ILE A 175 -27.83 44.92 93.19
C ILE A 175 -27.98 45.13 91.69
N ALA A 176 -28.90 45.98 91.24
CA ALA A 176 -29.07 46.29 89.82
C ALA A 176 -27.84 46.96 89.21
N ALA A 177 -27.21 47.90 89.93
CA ALA A 177 -25.97 48.55 89.51
C ALA A 177 -24.80 47.56 89.48
N GLN A 178 -24.72 46.63 90.43
CA GLN A 178 -23.71 45.57 90.44
C GLN A 178 -23.92 44.60 89.27
N LEU A 179 -25.17 44.17 89.01
CA LEU A 179 -25.50 43.32 87.85
C LEU A 179 -25.19 44.03 86.53
N LEU A 180 -25.46 45.33 86.42
CA LEU A 180 -25.09 46.15 85.25
C LEU A 180 -23.57 46.33 85.12
N ALA A 181 -22.86 46.48 86.24
CA ALA A 181 -21.41 46.58 86.27
C ALA A 181 -20.72 45.24 85.95
N ASP A 182 -21.33 44.12 86.34
CA ASP A 182 -20.88 42.76 86.03
C ASP A 182 -21.21 42.36 84.58
N ASP A 183 -22.28 42.91 83.98
CA ASP A 183 -22.65 42.72 82.57
C ASP A 183 -21.83 43.62 81.61
N GLN A 184 -21.26 44.72 82.11
CA GLN A 184 -20.39 45.65 81.37
C GLN A 184 -19.12 45.01 80.76
N PRO A 185 -18.34 44.17 81.47
CA PRO A 185 -17.19 43.46 80.89
C PRO A 185 -17.60 42.41 79.83
N LEU A 186 -18.77 41.78 79.98
CA LEU A 186 -19.33 40.88 78.97
C LEU A 186 -19.76 41.65 77.71
N ARG A 187 -20.42 42.80 77.88
CA ARG A 187 -20.80 43.69 76.77
C ARG A 187 -19.64 44.37 76.08
N SER A 188 -18.52 44.62 76.77
CA SER A 188 -17.32 45.22 76.18
C SER A 188 -16.40 44.19 75.51
N SER A 189 -16.40 42.93 75.95
CA SER A 189 -15.64 41.83 75.31
C SER A 189 -16.35 41.22 74.09
N LEU A 190 -17.68 41.23 74.04
CA LEU A 190 -18.46 40.74 72.90
C LEU A 190 -18.17 41.45 71.56
N PRO A 191 -18.09 42.80 71.47
CA PRO A 191 -17.75 43.49 70.23
C PRO A 191 -16.28 43.28 69.83
N ALA A 192 -15.39 43.01 70.78
CA ALA A 192 -13.97 42.75 70.50
C ALA A 192 -13.73 41.38 69.86
N THR A 193 -14.60 40.39 70.09
CA THR A 193 -14.46 39.02 69.53
C THR A 193 -15.18 38.82 68.20
N LYS A 194 -16.19 39.64 67.88
CA LYS A 194 -16.91 39.63 66.60
C LYS A 194 -16.02 39.78 65.34
N PRO A 195 -15.06 40.72 65.26
CA PRO A 195 -14.22 40.85 64.06
C PRO A 195 -13.37 39.59 63.81
N ASN A 196 -12.82 38.98 64.87
CA ASN A 196 -12.05 37.73 64.76
C ASN A 196 -12.90 36.58 64.21
N LEU A 197 -14.17 36.47 64.63
CA LEU A 197 -15.07 35.44 64.13
C LEU A 197 -15.48 35.67 62.66
N LEU A 198 -15.64 36.94 62.24
CA LEU A 198 -15.91 37.27 60.85
C LEU A 198 -14.71 36.94 59.95
N GLU A 199 -13.50 37.29 60.38
CA GLU A 199 -12.26 36.98 59.66
C GLU A 199 -12.05 35.47 59.55
N ALA A 200 -12.25 34.72 60.64
CA ALA A 200 -12.20 33.26 60.63
C ALA A 200 -13.23 32.64 59.66
N ASN A 201 -14.46 33.17 59.61
CA ASN A 201 -15.47 32.72 58.64
C ASN A 201 -15.08 33.04 57.20
N GLN A 202 -14.52 34.22 56.94
CA GLN A 202 -14.02 34.57 55.61
C GLN A 202 -12.87 33.65 55.19
N TRP A 203 -11.95 33.35 56.10
CA TRP A 203 -10.86 32.40 55.87
C TRP A 203 -11.38 31.00 55.54
N LEU A 204 -12.33 30.46 56.33
CA LEU A 204 -12.96 29.17 56.06
C LEU A 204 -13.67 29.13 54.70
N ARG A 205 -14.34 30.22 54.29
CA ARG A 205 -14.98 30.32 52.97
C ARG A 205 -13.95 30.29 51.84
N ARG A 206 -12.81 30.96 51.98
CA ARG A 206 -11.71 30.90 51.00
C ARG A 206 -11.18 29.47 50.89
N GLN A 207 -10.92 28.81 52.01
CA GLN A 207 -10.45 27.43 52.04
C GLN A 207 -11.46 26.46 51.40
N LEU A 208 -12.76 26.63 51.68
CA LEU A 208 -13.79 25.81 51.04
C LEU A 208 -13.86 26.05 49.52
N SER A 209 -13.64 27.28 49.06
CA SER A 209 -13.57 27.60 47.63
C SER A 209 -12.36 26.96 46.95
N GLU A 210 -11.19 27.02 47.59
CA GLU A 210 -9.96 26.36 47.09
C GLU A 210 -10.15 24.84 47.01
N GLN A 211 -10.75 24.22 48.03
CA GLN A 211 -11.08 22.79 48.02
C GLN A 211 -12.06 22.42 46.90
N LYS A 212 -13.07 23.25 46.65
CA LYS A 212 -14.02 23.03 45.53
C LYS A 212 -13.33 23.09 44.17
N GLU A 213 -12.42 24.06 43.98
CA GLU A 213 -11.64 24.19 42.75
C GLU A 213 -10.72 22.96 42.55
N LEU A 214 -10.04 22.51 43.61
CA LEU A 214 -9.22 21.30 43.55
C LEU A 214 -10.04 20.05 43.22
N VAL A 215 -11.23 19.88 43.79
CA VAL A 215 -12.13 18.76 43.46
C VAL A 215 -12.59 18.83 42.00
N PHE A 216 -12.86 20.02 41.48
CA PHE A 216 -13.21 20.21 40.08
C PHE A 216 -12.05 19.82 39.15
N GLN A 217 -10.83 20.30 39.43
CA GLN A 217 -9.63 19.94 38.67
C GLN A 217 -9.32 18.44 38.74
N LEU A 218 -9.52 17.80 39.91
CA LEU A 218 -9.35 16.36 40.05
C LEU A 218 -10.37 15.58 39.21
N ARG A 219 -11.62 16.05 39.14
CA ARG A 219 -12.66 15.42 38.30
C ARG A 219 -12.32 15.57 36.81
N GLU A 220 -11.85 16.74 36.40
CA GLU A 220 -11.46 16.98 35.01
C GLU A 220 -10.26 16.14 34.59
N THR A 221 -9.22 16.08 35.42
CA THR A 221 -8.04 15.23 35.17
C THR A 221 -8.42 13.75 35.14
N ASN A 222 -9.36 13.29 35.99
CA ASN A 222 -9.85 11.92 35.95
C ASN A 222 -10.63 11.62 34.66
N ARG A 223 -11.43 12.57 34.16
CA ARG A 223 -12.11 12.44 32.85
C ARG A 223 -11.10 12.36 31.70
N GLN A 224 -10.04 13.17 31.74
CA GLN A 224 -8.97 13.12 30.75
C GLN A 224 -8.23 11.77 30.78
N LEU A 225 -7.92 11.25 31.97
CA LEU A 225 -7.30 9.93 32.12
C LEU A 225 -8.18 8.81 31.55
N GLN A 226 -9.49 8.86 31.80
CA GLN A 226 -10.44 7.90 31.21
C GLN A 226 -10.46 7.99 29.69
N SER A 227 -10.50 9.20 29.12
CA SER A 227 -10.46 9.38 27.66
C SER A 227 -9.17 8.85 27.04
N ILE A 228 -8.01 9.08 27.66
CA ILE A 228 -6.72 8.55 27.19
C ILE A 228 -6.72 7.01 27.27
N GLN A 229 -7.27 6.44 28.34
CA GLN A 229 -7.36 5.00 28.49
C GLN A 229 -8.24 4.37 27.41
N GLU A 230 -9.39 4.97 27.10
CA GLU A 230 -10.26 4.54 26.00
C GLU A 230 -9.55 4.63 24.63
N GLU A 231 -8.85 5.73 24.36
CA GLU A 231 -8.07 5.88 23.12
C GLU A 231 -6.96 4.82 23.00
N GLN A 232 -6.27 4.50 24.10
CA GLN A 232 -5.26 3.46 24.11
C GLN A 232 -5.86 2.06 23.87
N THR A 233 -7.02 1.76 24.45
CA THR A 233 -7.68 0.45 24.23
C THR A 233 -8.15 0.30 22.79
N THR A 234 -8.74 1.34 22.20
CA THR A 234 -9.16 1.35 20.79
C THR A 234 -7.97 1.22 19.84
N ARG A 235 -6.87 1.92 20.10
CA ARG A 235 -5.62 1.78 19.33
C ARG A 235 -5.07 0.35 19.36
N ARG A 236 -5.03 -0.27 20.55
CA ARG A 236 -4.59 -1.68 20.69
C ARG A 236 -5.49 -2.67 19.96
N LEU A 237 -6.81 -2.44 19.96
CA LEU A 237 -7.75 -3.28 19.21
C LEU A 237 -7.52 -3.17 17.70
N GLU A 238 -7.27 -1.97 17.20
CA GLU A 238 -6.96 -1.73 15.78
C GLU A 238 -5.61 -2.37 15.38
N GLU A 239 -4.58 -2.25 16.21
CA GLU A 239 -3.29 -2.93 15.99
C GLU A 239 -3.46 -4.45 15.94
N ASN A 240 -4.26 -5.03 16.84
CA ASN A 240 -4.56 -6.47 16.83
C ASN A 240 -5.34 -6.90 15.58
N ARG A 241 -6.26 -6.06 15.09
CA ARG A 241 -6.98 -6.31 13.83
C ARG A 241 -6.02 -6.36 12.65
N GLN A 242 -5.11 -5.39 12.56
CA GLN A 242 -4.09 -5.35 11.50
C GLN A 242 -3.14 -6.56 11.58
N LEU A 243 -2.73 -6.96 12.79
CA LEU A 243 -1.90 -8.15 12.99
C LEU A 243 -2.63 -9.43 12.52
N GLN A 244 -3.94 -9.54 12.74
CA GLN A 244 -4.75 -10.65 12.27
C GLN A 244 -4.85 -10.69 10.74
N GLU A 245 -5.07 -9.52 10.10
CA GLU A 245 -5.08 -9.40 8.63
C GLU A 245 -3.72 -9.81 8.03
N GLN A 246 -2.62 -9.41 8.68
CA GLN A 246 -1.27 -9.82 8.27
C GLN A 246 -1.07 -11.33 8.44
N LYS A 247 -1.54 -11.92 9.54
CA LYS A 247 -1.48 -13.37 9.78
C LYS A 247 -2.23 -14.16 8.71
N GLU A 248 -3.42 -13.71 8.32
CA GLU A 248 -4.20 -14.32 7.24
C GLU A 248 -3.51 -14.19 5.88
N LYS A 249 -2.86 -13.05 5.61
CA LYS A 249 -2.06 -12.88 4.40
C LYS A 249 -0.88 -13.84 4.35
N VAL A 250 -0.17 -14.03 5.47
CA VAL A 250 0.93 -15.00 5.56
C VAL A 250 0.42 -16.43 5.38
N SER A 251 -0.73 -16.78 5.96
CA SER A 251 -1.36 -18.10 5.76
C SER A 251 -1.65 -18.39 4.28
N ARG A 252 -2.24 -17.42 3.57
CA ARG A 252 -2.50 -17.54 2.12
C ARG A 252 -1.23 -17.73 1.30
N LEU A 253 -0.19 -16.95 1.60
CA LEU A 253 1.10 -17.09 0.91
C LEU A 253 1.76 -18.44 1.17
N LEU A 254 1.57 -19.02 2.37
CA LEU A 254 2.09 -20.34 2.70
C LEU A 254 1.36 -21.44 1.91
N GLU A 255 0.05 -21.33 1.74
CA GLU A 255 -0.75 -22.23 0.91
C GLU A 255 -0.36 -22.12 -0.58
N GLU A 256 -0.18 -20.90 -1.10
CA GLU A 256 0.30 -20.69 -2.47
C GLU A 256 1.70 -21.29 -2.68
N LYS A 257 2.60 -21.13 -1.71
CA LYS A 257 3.93 -21.75 -1.75
C LYS A 257 3.83 -23.27 -1.82
N GLN A 258 2.93 -23.87 -1.03
CA GLN A 258 2.72 -25.33 -1.05
C GLN A 258 2.21 -25.81 -2.41
N GLN A 259 1.26 -25.10 -3.02
CA GLN A 259 0.77 -25.45 -4.36
C GLN A 259 1.84 -25.32 -5.44
N VAL A 260 2.71 -24.31 -5.35
CA VAL A 260 3.84 -24.15 -6.28
C VAL A 260 4.84 -25.29 -6.11
N GLN A 261 5.10 -25.73 -4.88
CA GLN A 261 5.96 -26.87 -4.59
C GLN A 261 5.43 -28.16 -5.21
N GLU A 262 4.13 -28.45 -5.05
CA GLU A 262 3.49 -29.63 -5.66
C GLU A 262 3.58 -29.60 -7.19
N LYS A 263 3.37 -28.44 -7.81
CA LYS A 263 3.53 -28.27 -9.27
C LYS A 263 4.97 -28.48 -9.72
N LEU A 264 5.95 -28.09 -8.91
CA LEU A 264 7.36 -28.30 -9.22
C LEU A 264 7.71 -29.79 -9.18
N GLU A 265 7.20 -30.53 -8.19
CA GLU A 265 7.38 -31.98 -8.09
C GLU A 265 6.74 -32.72 -9.28
N ASP A 266 5.56 -32.29 -9.72
CA ASP A 266 4.92 -32.82 -10.93
C ASP A 266 5.75 -32.54 -12.19
N GLN A 267 6.35 -31.35 -12.30
CA GLN A 267 7.24 -31.01 -13.41
C GLN A 267 8.53 -31.84 -13.40
N GLU A 268 9.15 -32.05 -12.23
CA GLU A 268 10.34 -32.90 -12.08
C GLU A 268 10.06 -34.35 -12.49
N LYS A 269 8.88 -34.87 -12.14
CA LYS A 269 8.41 -36.18 -12.58
C LYS A 269 8.25 -36.24 -14.10
N LEU A 270 7.65 -35.23 -14.72
CA LEU A 270 7.48 -35.16 -16.17
C LEU A 270 8.83 -35.10 -16.89
N VAL A 271 9.78 -34.31 -16.38
CA VAL A 271 11.14 -34.23 -16.93
C VAL A 271 11.84 -35.59 -16.84
N SER A 272 11.70 -36.30 -15.72
CA SER A 272 12.27 -37.63 -15.54
C SER A 272 11.71 -38.65 -16.54
N GLU A 273 10.39 -38.61 -16.81
CA GLU A 273 9.75 -39.45 -17.82
C GLU A 273 10.25 -39.13 -19.24
N LEU A 274 10.37 -37.85 -19.58
CA LEU A 274 10.89 -37.42 -20.88
C LEU A 274 12.36 -37.83 -21.09
N LEU A 275 13.20 -37.72 -20.07
CA LEU A 275 14.57 -38.19 -20.10
C LEU A 275 14.65 -39.71 -20.31
N GLY A 276 13.77 -40.47 -19.67
CA GLY A 276 13.63 -41.91 -19.89
C GLY A 276 13.30 -42.25 -21.35
N LYS A 277 12.25 -41.63 -21.91
CA LYS A 277 11.86 -41.81 -23.31
C LYS A 277 12.96 -41.42 -24.29
N ASN A 278 13.70 -40.34 -24.01
CA ASN A 278 14.81 -39.92 -24.85
C ASN A 278 15.94 -40.96 -24.85
N GLY A 279 16.22 -41.58 -23.70
CA GLY A 279 17.16 -42.70 -23.60
C GLY A 279 16.73 -43.91 -24.43
N GLU A 280 15.44 -44.27 -24.43
CA GLU A 280 14.90 -45.35 -25.27
C GLU A 280 15.06 -45.05 -26.76
N LEU A 281 14.74 -43.82 -27.18
CA LEU A 281 14.90 -43.38 -28.57
C LEU A 281 16.36 -43.39 -29.02
N GLN A 282 17.30 -43.01 -28.16
CA GLN A 282 18.74 -43.09 -28.45
C GLN A 282 19.17 -44.55 -28.67
N GLN A 283 18.72 -45.49 -27.83
CA GLN A 283 19.00 -46.92 -28.02
C GLN A 283 18.39 -47.46 -29.33
N GLU A 284 17.20 -46.99 -29.72
CA GLU A 284 16.58 -47.39 -30.98
C GLU A 284 17.35 -46.86 -32.20
N LEU A 285 17.85 -45.61 -32.12
CA LEU A 285 18.71 -45.02 -33.15
C LEU A 285 20.02 -45.81 -33.30
N GLU A 286 20.65 -46.19 -32.20
CA GLU A 286 21.88 -47.00 -32.22
C GLU A 286 21.63 -48.37 -32.85
N LYS A 287 20.51 -49.04 -32.51
CA LYS A 287 20.10 -50.30 -33.16
C LYS A 287 19.89 -50.13 -34.67
N LYS A 288 19.28 -49.02 -35.10
CA LYS A 288 19.07 -48.71 -36.52
C LYS A 288 20.39 -48.44 -37.24
N ASP A 289 21.33 -47.75 -36.60
CA ASP A 289 22.65 -47.44 -37.17
C ASP A 289 23.48 -48.71 -37.41
N ILE A 290 23.46 -49.65 -36.44
CA ILE A 290 24.05 -50.98 -36.61
C ILE A 290 23.42 -51.73 -37.80
N ARG A 291 22.09 -51.69 -37.93
CA ARG A 291 21.38 -52.34 -39.05
C ARG A 291 21.71 -51.71 -40.40
N VAL A 292 21.79 -50.38 -40.47
CA VAL A 292 22.20 -49.66 -41.69
C VAL A 292 23.62 -50.05 -42.08
N SER A 293 24.55 -50.09 -41.12
CA SER A 293 25.93 -50.52 -41.35
C SER A 293 26.01 -51.93 -41.95
N HIS A 294 25.21 -52.87 -41.44
CA HIS A 294 25.11 -54.23 -42.00
C HIS A 294 24.59 -54.22 -43.45
N LEU A 295 23.51 -53.47 -43.72
CA LEU A 295 22.94 -53.39 -45.07
C LEU A 295 23.89 -52.72 -46.07
N VAL A 296 24.67 -51.72 -45.65
CA VAL A 296 25.70 -51.09 -46.49
C VAL A 296 26.78 -52.11 -46.86
N GLN A 297 27.27 -52.88 -45.90
CA GLN A 297 28.25 -53.95 -46.17
C GLN A 297 27.70 -54.99 -47.15
N GLU A 298 26.45 -55.41 -46.98
CA GLU A 298 25.78 -56.34 -47.89
C GLU A 298 25.61 -55.73 -49.30
N ASN A 299 25.23 -54.45 -49.40
CA ASN A 299 25.11 -53.74 -50.68
C ASN A 299 26.46 -53.63 -51.39
N ASP A 300 27.52 -53.32 -50.66
CA ASP A 300 28.88 -53.26 -51.20
C ASP A 300 29.34 -54.63 -51.71
N TRP A 301 29.04 -55.70 -50.98
CA TRP A 301 29.28 -57.07 -51.44
C TRP A 301 28.51 -57.37 -52.74
N LEU A 302 27.22 -57.06 -52.81
CA LEU A 302 26.41 -57.24 -54.01
C LEU A 302 26.91 -56.41 -55.20
N ARG A 303 27.40 -55.17 -54.96
CA ARG A 303 28.00 -54.33 -56.00
C ARG A 303 29.29 -54.93 -56.55
N GLN A 304 30.14 -55.46 -55.69
CA GLN A 304 31.36 -56.15 -56.10
C GLN A 304 31.04 -57.39 -56.94
N GLU A 305 30.03 -58.17 -56.54
CA GLU A 305 29.59 -59.34 -57.28
C GLU A 305 28.96 -58.97 -58.64
N ASN A 306 28.10 -57.95 -58.68
CA ASN A 306 27.55 -57.42 -59.94
C ASN A 306 28.66 -56.89 -60.87
N ALA A 307 29.66 -56.17 -60.34
CA ALA A 307 30.80 -55.70 -61.13
C ALA A 307 31.63 -56.86 -61.69
N ARG A 308 31.71 -57.99 -60.98
CA ARG A 308 32.33 -59.23 -61.46
C ARG A 308 31.55 -59.81 -62.64
N LEU A 309 30.22 -59.80 -62.58
CA LEU A 309 29.33 -60.33 -63.62
C LEU A 309 29.23 -59.40 -64.85
N GLN A 310 29.34 -58.08 -64.68
CA GLN A 310 29.22 -57.07 -65.75
C GLN A 310 30.51 -56.82 -66.55
N ARG A 311 31.53 -57.67 -66.44
CA ARG A 311 32.65 -57.68 -67.41
C ARG A 311 32.19 -58.26 -68.76
N SER A 312 31.34 -57.52 -69.45
CA SER A 312 31.07 -57.65 -70.90
C SER A 312 31.15 -56.24 -71.51
N PRO A 313 31.92 -56.05 -72.60
CA PRO A 313 32.19 -54.72 -73.14
C PRO A 313 31.03 -54.21 -73.99
N GLY A 314 30.28 -53.24 -73.47
CA GLY A 314 29.15 -52.60 -74.16
C GLY A 314 28.85 -51.22 -73.60
N SER A 315 29.70 -50.25 -73.99
CA SER A 315 29.63 -48.82 -73.65
C SER A 315 28.36 -48.15 -74.15
N GLN A 316 27.59 -47.48 -73.28
CA GLN A 316 26.81 -46.30 -73.66
C GLN A 316 26.82 -45.22 -72.56
N ARG A 317 27.23 -44.04 -73.01
CA ARG A 317 27.48 -42.79 -72.28
C ARG A 317 26.18 -41.98 -72.20
N TRP A 318 25.59 -41.85 -71.01
CA TRP A 318 24.46 -40.95 -70.79
C TRP A 318 24.96 -39.55 -70.43
N THR A 319 24.62 -38.58 -71.28
CA THR A 319 24.95 -37.16 -71.12
C THR A 319 23.96 -36.46 -70.20
N SER A 320 24.52 -35.73 -69.24
CA SER A 320 23.84 -34.90 -68.24
C SER A 320 23.10 -33.71 -68.89
N SER A 321 21.80 -33.58 -68.62
CA SER A 321 20.97 -32.46 -69.07
C SER A 321 21.02 -31.30 -68.07
N SER A 322 21.36 -30.12 -68.57
CA SER A 322 21.38 -28.84 -67.89
C SER A 322 19.98 -28.37 -67.48
N TRP A 323 19.82 -27.99 -66.21
CA TRP A 323 18.57 -27.44 -65.68
C TRP A 323 18.48 -25.93 -65.97
N PRO A 324 17.29 -25.38 -66.30
CA PRO A 324 17.15 -23.96 -66.62
C PRO A 324 17.12 -23.12 -65.34
N SER A 325 18.10 -22.22 -65.21
CA SER A 325 18.10 -21.15 -64.20
C SER A 325 17.04 -20.10 -64.58
N SER A 326 15.82 -20.29 -64.07
CA SER A 326 14.75 -19.29 -64.16
C SER A 326 14.69 -18.59 -62.80
N ALA A 327 15.24 -17.38 -62.71
CA ALA A 327 15.14 -16.59 -61.48
C ALA A 327 13.65 -16.35 -61.15
N PRO A 328 13.17 -16.69 -59.94
CA PRO A 328 11.78 -16.55 -59.58
C PRO A 328 11.37 -15.07 -59.59
N THR A 329 10.32 -14.73 -60.33
CA THR A 329 9.74 -13.39 -60.36
C THR A 329 9.12 -13.09 -59.00
N LEU A 330 9.70 -12.15 -58.24
CA LEU A 330 9.19 -11.76 -56.93
C LEU A 330 7.89 -10.95 -57.08
N THR A 331 6.89 -11.29 -56.27
CA THR A 331 5.62 -10.58 -56.20
C THR A 331 5.69 -9.44 -55.18
N ALA A 332 5.40 -8.21 -55.60
CA ALA A 332 5.48 -7.05 -54.72
C ALA A 332 4.31 -7.03 -53.70
N PHE A 333 4.62 -6.72 -52.44
CA PHE A 333 3.64 -6.53 -51.37
C PHE A 333 3.87 -5.16 -50.70
N PRO A 334 2.99 -4.17 -50.93
CA PRO A 334 3.14 -2.84 -50.34
C PRO A 334 2.81 -2.86 -48.85
N VAL A 335 3.65 -2.23 -48.03
CA VAL A 335 3.50 -2.14 -46.58
C VAL A 335 3.82 -0.74 -46.09
N GLN A 336 3.01 -0.20 -45.18
CA GLN A 336 3.35 1.03 -44.46
C GLN A 336 3.99 0.68 -43.12
N VAL A 337 4.93 1.52 -42.68
CA VAL A 337 5.62 1.37 -41.39
C VAL A 337 5.36 2.61 -40.55
N TRP A 338 4.91 2.42 -39.31
CA TRP A 338 4.70 3.51 -38.37
C TRP A 338 5.27 3.16 -37.00
N THR A 339 5.92 4.13 -36.35
CA THR A 339 6.58 3.95 -35.06
C THR A 339 6.12 5.02 -34.09
N THR A 340 5.69 4.64 -32.88
CA THR A 340 5.12 5.57 -31.89
C THR A 340 6.15 6.19 -30.94
N GLY A 341 7.44 5.85 -31.07
CA GLY A 341 8.52 6.35 -30.22
C GLY A 341 9.90 6.09 -30.79
N GLN A 342 10.94 6.29 -29.97
CA GLN A 342 12.32 6.12 -30.39
C GLN A 342 12.79 4.66 -30.26
N THR A 343 13.27 4.11 -31.36
CA THR A 343 13.63 2.70 -31.52
C THR A 343 15.11 2.49 -31.88
N GLY A 344 15.87 3.56 -32.12
CA GLY A 344 17.27 3.47 -32.53
C GLY A 344 17.48 2.86 -33.93
N GLY A 345 16.44 2.78 -34.77
CA GLY A 345 16.50 2.16 -36.09
C GLY A 345 16.10 0.68 -36.12
N CYS A 346 15.78 0.07 -34.97
CA CYS A 346 15.35 -1.32 -34.84
C CYS A 346 14.18 -1.70 -35.78
N GLU A 347 13.26 -0.77 -36.05
CA GLU A 347 12.15 -0.97 -36.99
C GLU A 347 12.63 -1.30 -38.40
N LYS A 348 13.75 -0.71 -38.84
CA LYS A 348 14.33 -0.96 -40.17
C LYS A 348 14.96 -2.34 -40.22
N ASP A 349 15.64 -2.74 -39.16
CA ASP A 349 16.28 -4.05 -39.06
C ASP A 349 15.24 -5.17 -39.12
N ILE A 350 14.14 -5.03 -38.37
CA ILE A 350 13.01 -5.97 -38.41
C ILE A 350 12.41 -6.04 -39.81
N VAL A 351 12.15 -4.90 -40.46
CA VAL A 351 11.60 -4.85 -41.83
C VAL A 351 12.56 -5.51 -42.83
N ASN A 352 13.87 -5.30 -42.69
CA ASN A 352 14.88 -5.91 -43.54
C ASN A 352 14.92 -7.44 -43.37
N ASP A 353 14.86 -7.93 -42.14
CA ASP A 353 14.89 -9.38 -41.87
C ASP A 353 13.59 -10.07 -42.31
N VAL A 354 12.44 -9.42 -42.12
CA VAL A 354 11.16 -9.87 -42.70
C VAL A 354 11.25 -9.90 -44.24
N SER A 355 11.83 -8.87 -44.86
CA SER A 355 12.01 -8.81 -46.32
C SER A 355 12.89 -9.94 -46.85
N LYS A 356 14.03 -10.23 -46.19
CA LYS A 356 14.89 -11.38 -46.52
C LYS A 356 14.14 -12.71 -46.42
N LEU A 357 13.38 -12.89 -45.34
CA LEU A 357 12.61 -14.11 -45.11
C LEU A 357 11.50 -14.28 -46.16
N LEU A 358 10.84 -13.20 -46.55
CA LEU A 358 9.80 -13.19 -47.58
C LEU A 358 10.34 -13.39 -49.00
N ALA A 359 11.57 -12.94 -49.29
CA ALA A 359 12.21 -13.17 -50.58
C ALA A 359 12.38 -14.67 -50.88
N GLY A 360 12.69 -15.49 -49.86
CA GLY A 360 12.72 -16.95 -49.97
C GLY A 360 11.36 -17.58 -50.32
N HIS A 361 10.26 -16.83 -50.15
CA HIS A 361 8.89 -17.22 -50.47
C HIS A 361 8.35 -16.53 -51.74
N GLY A 362 9.21 -15.87 -52.52
CA GLY A 362 8.81 -15.18 -53.75
C GLY A 362 8.05 -13.87 -53.53
N ILE A 363 8.18 -13.24 -52.35
CA ILE A 363 7.52 -11.98 -52.01
C ILE A 363 8.58 -10.89 -51.83
N SER A 364 8.38 -9.75 -52.49
CA SER A 364 9.20 -8.55 -52.32
C SER A 364 8.41 -7.52 -51.52
N LEU A 365 8.90 -7.18 -50.32
CA LEU A 365 8.26 -6.20 -49.46
C LEU A 365 8.57 -4.78 -49.95
N GLN A 366 7.54 -3.99 -50.28
CA GLN A 366 7.69 -2.59 -50.73
C GLN A 366 7.23 -1.65 -49.63
N GLN A 367 8.17 -0.98 -48.98
CA GLN A 367 7.86 0.00 -47.95
C GLN A 367 7.34 1.30 -48.58
N GLU A 368 6.15 1.71 -48.18
CA GLU A 368 5.51 2.98 -48.56
C GLU A 368 5.52 3.98 -47.40
N GLY A 369 5.39 5.26 -47.73
CA GLY A 369 5.21 6.31 -46.72
C GLY A 369 3.93 6.11 -45.92
N TYR A 370 3.99 6.35 -44.61
CA TYR A 370 2.81 6.24 -43.75
C TYR A 370 1.76 7.31 -44.12
N GLU A 371 0.53 6.85 -44.28
CA GLU A 371 -0.64 7.72 -44.48
C GLU A 371 -1.76 7.25 -43.56
N GLU A 372 -2.33 8.18 -42.79
CA GLU A 372 -3.31 7.89 -41.74
C GLU A 372 -4.61 7.25 -42.28
N LYS A 373 -5.03 7.65 -43.49
CA LYS A 373 -6.30 7.24 -44.10
C LYS A 373 -6.19 6.12 -45.13
N SER A 374 -5.01 5.55 -45.31
CA SER A 374 -4.81 4.47 -46.27
C SER A 374 -5.34 3.13 -45.72
N ASP A 375 -5.77 2.26 -46.62
CA ASP A 375 -6.22 0.89 -46.33
C ASP A 375 -5.09 -0.15 -46.39
N ARG A 376 -3.88 0.29 -46.78
CA ARG A 376 -2.68 -0.56 -46.90
C ARG A 376 -2.32 -1.20 -45.56
N PHE A 377 -1.71 -2.38 -45.66
CA PHE A 377 -1.24 -3.14 -44.52
C PHE A 377 -0.18 -2.37 -43.74
N LEU A 378 -0.28 -2.37 -42.40
CA LEU A 378 0.56 -1.55 -41.53
C LEU A 378 1.39 -2.42 -40.57
N LEU A 379 2.69 -2.13 -40.49
CA LEU A 379 3.55 -2.57 -39.39
C LEU A 379 3.66 -1.43 -38.38
N LEU A 380 3.03 -1.60 -37.23
CA LEU A 380 3.01 -0.63 -36.14
C LEU A 380 4.04 -1.01 -35.08
N PHE A 381 5.11 -0.23 -34.93
CA PHE A 381 6.16 -0.42 -33.95
C PHE A 381 5.89 0.42 -32.69
N CYS A 382 5.75 -0.26 -31.55
CA CYS A 382 5.44 0.35 -30.26
C CYS A 382 6.58 0.05 -29.27
N PRO A 383 7.56 0.96 -29.13
CA PRO A 383 8.55 0.85 -28.06
C PRO A 383 7.92 1.05 -26.69
N VAL A 384 8.22 0.11 -25.78
CA VAL A 384 7.76 0.17 -24.38
C VAL A 384 8.65 1.15 -23.62
N SER A 385 8.09 2.30 -23.29
CA SER A 385 8.76 3.39 -22.59
C SER A 385 8.31 3.49 -21.12
N SER A 386 7.10 3.02 -20.81
CA SER A 386 6.50 3.12 -19.49
C SER A 386 5.98 1.77 -19.00
N ARG A 387 4.95 1.24 -19.66
CA ARG A 387 4.28 -0.03 -19.36
C ARG A 387 3.69 -0.57 -20.67
N VAL A 388 3.86 -1.87 -20.91
CA VAL A 388 3.40 -2.54 -22.13
C VAL A 388 1.94 -2.22 -22.44
N GLY A 389 1.05 -2.36 -21.46
CA GLY A 389 -0.38 -2.09 -21.65
C GLY A 389 -0.70 -0.64 -22.01
N SER A 390 -0.11 0.33 -21.31
CA SER A 390 -0.36 1.75 -21.55
C SER A 390 0.16 2.21 -22.91
N ASP A 391 1.42 1.86 -23.22
CA ASP A 391 2.05 2.26 -24.47
C ASP A 391 1.36 1.62 -25.67
N THR A 392 0.96 0.35 -25.54
CA THR A 392 0.17 -0.36 -26.56
C THR A 392 -1.18 0.31 -26.80
N LEU A 393 -1.94 0.63 -25.74
CA LEU A 393 -3.23 1.30 -25.90
C LEU A 393 -3.08 2.67 -26.58
N CYS A 394 -2.06 3.44 -26.23
CA CYS A 394 -1.74 4.70 -26.90
C CYS A 394 -1.41 4.49 -28.38
N ALA A 395 -0.64 3.46 -28.72
CA ALA A 395 -0.30 3.14 -30.11
C ALA A 395 -1.53 2.75 -30.94
N LEU A 396 -2.44 1.98 -30.34
CA LEU A 396 -3.67 1.53 -31.01
C LEU A 396 -4.73 2.62 -31.15
N ALA A 397 -4.71 3.64 -30.29
CA ALA A 397 -5.68 4.74 -30.32
C ALA A 397 -5.69 5.51 -31.66
N ALA A 398 -4.59 5.45 -32.41
CA ALA A 398 -4.43 6.09 -33.71
C ALA A 398 -4.73 5.17 -34.90
N LEU A 399 -5.07 3.89 -34.67
CA LEU A 399 -5.42 2.98 -35.75
C LEU A 399 -6.87 3.19 -36.20
N ASN A 400 -7.05 3.31 -37.51
CA ASN A 400 -8.37 3.22 -38.13
C ASN A 400 -8.86 1.75 -38.10
N ARG A 401 -10.12 1.53 -37.71
CA ARG A 401 -10.74 0.20 -37.57
C ARG A 401 -10.75 -0.63 -38.86
N VAL A 402 -10.72 0.03 -40.01
CA VAL A 402 -10.79 -0.63 -41.34
C VAL A 402 -9.43 -1.23 -41.76
N ARG A 403 -8.33 -0.69 -41.25
CA ARG A 403 -6.98 -1.05 -41.68
C ARG A 403 -6.52 -2.35 -41.01
N LYS A 404 -5.84 -3.24 -41.74
CA LYS A 404 -5.17 -4.40 -41.16
C LYS A 404 -3.74 -4.05 -40.73
N ALA A 405 -3.39 -4.40 -39.51
CA ALA A 405 -2.09 -4.08 -38.93
C ALA A 405 -1.49 -5.24 -38.12
N VAL A 406 -0.16 -5.29 -38.07
CA VAL A 406 0.59 -6.08 -37.10
C VAL A 406 1.23 -5.11 -36.10
N LEU A 407 0.97 -5.34 -34.82
CA LEU A 407 1.59 -4.59 -33.74
C LEU A 407 2.88 -5.29 -33.30
N VAL A 408 4.00 -4.59 -33.38
CA VAL A 408 5.31 -5.02 -32.90
C VAL A 408 5.63 -4.26 -31.62
N VAL A 409 5.49 -4.92 -30.47
CA VAL A 409 5.82 -4.38 -29.15
C VAL A 409 7.32 -4.56 -28.90
N LEU A 410 8.07 -3.45 -28.86
CA LEU A 410 9.52 -3.43 -28.71
C LEU A 410 9.89 -3.21 -27.24
N HIS A 411 10.41 -4.25 -26.59
CA HIS A 411 10.92 -4.21 -25.23
C HIS A 411 12.37 -3.73 -25.22
N HIS A 412 12.64 -2.61 -24.52
CA HIS A 412 14.01 -2.15 -24.34
C HIS A 412 14.75 -3.07 -23.37
N LYS A 413 15.69 -3.84 -23.91
CA LYS A 413 16.46 -4.85 -23.16
C LYS A 413 17.94 -4.80 -23.60
N PRO A 414 18.87 -4.37 -22.74
CA PRO A 414 20.29 -4.40 -23.05
C PRO A 414 20.78 -5.82 -23.37
N LYS A 415 21.68 -5.94 -24.34
CA LYS A 415 22.26 -7.23 -24.74
C LYS A 415 22.93 -7.91 -23.53
N GLY A 416 22.59 -9.16 -23.27
CA GLY A 416 23.12 -9.95 -22.14
C GLY A 416 22.39 -9.77 -20.82
N SER A 417 21.31 -8.97 -20.75
CA SER A 417 20.48 -8.91 -19.54
C SER A 417 19.64 -10.18 -19.35
N THR A 418 19.59 -10.67 -18.12
CA THR A 418 18.76 -11.81 -17.70
C THR A 418 17.33 -11.42 -17.33
N GLN A 419 16.96 -10.15 -17.54
CA GLN A 419 15.63 -9.65 -17.20
C GLN A 419 14.56 -10.40 -18.01
N GLU A 420 13.66 -11.08 -17.30
CA GLU A 420 12.52 -11.77 -17.90
C GLU A 420 11.47 -10.75 -18.35
N ILE A 421 10.95 -10.95 -19.56
CA ILE A 421 9.85 -10.14 -20.09
C ILE A 421 8.56 -10.82 -19.66
N LEU A 422 8.05 -10.43 -18.50
CA LEU A 422 6.92 -11.07 -17.83
C LEU A 422 5.55 -10.84 -18.51
N ASP A 423 5.45 -9.90 -19.46
CA ASP A 423 4.17 -9.41 -19.99
C ASP A 423 3.95 -9.74 -21.49
N THR A 424 4.63 -10.76 -22.02
CA THR A 424 4.46 -11.21 -23.43
C THR A 424 3.17 -11.97 -23.68
N GLN A 425 2.46 -12.40 -22.63
CA GLN A 425 1.25 -13.21 -22.77
C GLN A 425 -0.04 -12.39 -22.93
N ARG A 426 0.01 -11.06 -22.72
CA ARG A 426 -1.17 -10.20 -22.87
C ARG A 426 -1.40 -9.85 -24.32
N GLN A 427 -2.16 -10.69 -25.02
CA GLN A 427 -2.63 -10.38 -26.35
C GLN A 427 -3.66 -9.25 -26.30
N VAL A 428 -3.34 -8.11 -26.93
CA VAL A 428 -4.27 -6.98 -27.03
C VAL A 428 -5.29 -7.25 -28.14
N GLN A 429 -6.57 -7.18 -27.79
CA GLN A 429 -7.66 -7.36 -28.75
C GLN A 429 -8.03 -6.02 -29.38
N HIS A 430 -7.92 -5.92 -30.71
CA HIS A 430 -8.36 -4.76 -31.49
C HIS A 430 -8.73 -5.21 -32.91
N GLU A 431 -9.84 -4.73 -33.46
CA GLU A 431 -10.42 -5.19 -34.75
C GLU A 431 -9.47 -5.04 -35.95
N ALA A 432 -8.63 -3.99 -35.92
CA ALA A 432 -7.61 -3.71 -36.92
C ALA A 432 -6.39 -4.65 -36.84
N LEU A 433 -6.15 -5.30 -35.69
CA LEU A 433 -4.95 -6.11 -35.49
C LEU A 433 -5.15 -7.52 -36.05
N VAL A 434 -4.25 -7.91 -36.94
CA VAL A 434 -4.12 -9.30 -37.41
C VAL A 434 -3.26 -10.10 -36.44
N ARG A 435 -2.22 -9.47 -35.89
CA ARG A 435 -1.29 -10.12 -34.95
C ARG A 435 -0.60 -9.11 -34.05
N THR A 436 -0.26 -9.55 -32.84
CA THR A 436 0.62 -8.83 -31.92
C THR A 436 1.86 -9.69 -31.72
N VAL A 437 3.05 -9.09 -31.86
CA VAL A 437 4.33 -9.76 -31.66
C VAL A 437 5.18 -8.95 -30.70
N HIS A 438 6.02 -9.63 -29.93
CA HIS A 438 6.96 -9.03 -29.00
C HIS A 438 8.38 -9.21 -29.51
N ALA A 439 9.20 -8.16 -29.43
CA ALA A 439 10.61 -8.18 -29.81
C ALA A 439 11.43 -7.37 -28.82
N CYS A 440 12.72 -7.64 -28.73
CA CYS A 440 13.70 -6.97 -27.87
C CYS A 440 14.61 -6.06 -28.71
N TYR A 441 15.02 -4.92 -28.14
CA TYR A 441 16.03 -4.05 -28.74
C TYR A 441 16.82 -3.29 -27.67
N SER A 442 17.98 -2.76 -28.04
CA SER A 442 18.70 -1.76 -27.24
C SER A 442 18.91 -0.49 -28.09
N ILE A 443 19.07 0.65 -27.44
CA ILE A 443 19.35 1.90 -28.16
C ILE A 443 20.74 1.88 -28.81
N GLN A 444 21.70 1.19 -28.19
CA GLN A 444 23.08 1.12 -28.66
C GLN A 444 23.28 0.08 -29.76
N ASP A 445 22.67 -1.10 -29.63
CA ASP A 445 22.89 -2.24 -30.53
C ASP A 445 21.75 -2.43 -31.55
N GLY A 446 20.63 -1.72 -31.37
CA GLY A 446 19.45 -1.88 -32.22
C GLY A 446 18.78 -3.23 -32.04
N PHE A 447 18.34 -3.82 -33.16
CA PHE A 447 17.73 -5.14 -33.20
C PHE A 447 18.82 -6.24 -33.21
N TYR A 448 18.88 -7.04 -32.15
CA TYR A 448 19.91 -8.08 -32.00
C TYR A 448 19.34 -9.50 -32.09
N PRO A 449 20.15 -10.50 -32.48
CA PRO A 449 19.69 -11.88 -32.60
C PRO A 449 19.34 -12.47 -31.22
N CYS A 450 18.08 -12.88 -31.07
CA CYS A 450 17.59 -13.69 -29.96
C CYS A 450 16.32 -14.44 -30.40
N GLU A 451 15.97 -15.52 -29.69
CA GLU A 451 14.83 -16.38 -30.02
C GLU A 451 13.51 -15.59 -30.16
N MET A 452 13.27 -14.62 -29.27
CA MET A 452 12.08 -13.76 -29.32
C MET A 452 12.02 -12.94 -30.62
N ASN A 453 13.17 -12.43 -31.07
CA ASN A 453 13.28 -11.61 -32.27
C ASN A 453 13.13 -12.44 -33.55
N GLU A 454 13.70 -13.64 -33.57
CA GLU A 454 13.51 -14.60 -34.67
C GLU A 454 12.03 -15.02 -34.78
N ALA A 455 11.39 -15.32 -33.65
CA ALA A 455 9.96 -15.63 -33.59
C ALA A 455 9.09 -14.45 -34.05
N ALA A 456 9.44 -13.22 -33.65
CA ALA A 456 8.75 -12.01 -34.09
C ALA A 456 8.82 -11.83 -35.61
N VAL A 457 10.03 -11.93 -36.19
CA VAL A 457 10.25 -11.84 -37.65
C VAL A 457 9.45 -12.91 -38.40
N ALA A 458 9.53 -14.16 -37.96
CA ALA A 458 8.78 -15.26 -38.56
C ALA A 458 7.26 -15.04 -38.49
N SER A 459 6.77 -14.53 -37.35
CA SER A 459 5.36 -14.27 -37.10
C SER A 459 4.80 -13.12 -37.96
N VAL A 460 5.59 -12.05 -38.14
CA VAL A 460 5.27 -10.94 -39.05
C VAL A 460 5.25 -11.41 -40.50
N ALA A 461 6.27 -12.15 -40.93
CA ALA A 461 6.32 -12.70 -42.30
C ALA A 461 5.12 -13.61 -42.59
N LYS A 462 4.75 -14.48 -41.63
CA LYS A 462 3.56 -15.32 -41.72
C LYS A 462 2.26 -14.50 -41.83
N ALA A 463 2.12 -13.42 -41.05
CA ALA A 463 0.94 -12.55 -41.14
C ALA A 463 0.83 -11.87 -42.52
N ILE A 464 1.95 -11.45 -43.12
CA ILE A 464 1.99 -10.89 -44.47
C ILE A 464 1.60 -11.94 -45.52
N GLN A 465 2.10 -13.17 -45.40
CA GLN A 465 1.74 -14.27 -46.29
C GLN A 465 0.24 -14.62 -46.22
N GLU A 466 -0.32 -14.64 -45.01
CA GLU A 466 -1.76 -14.89 -44.78
C GLU A 466 -2.61 -13.75 -45.36
N GLN A 467 -2.21 -12.49 -45.14
CA GLN A 467 -2.90 -11.34 -45.69
C GLN A 467 -2.88 -11.33 -47.22
N ARG A 468 -1.79 -11.77 -47.85
CA ARG A 468 -1.71 -11.89 -49.31
C ARG A 468 -2.70 -12.91 -49.88
N ARG A 469 -3.09 -13.93 -49.11
CA ARG A 469 -4.03 -14.98 -49.53
C ARG A 469 -5.49 -14.62 -49.31
N SER A 470 -5.76 -13.62 -48.46
CA SER A 470 -7.10 -13.13 -48.11
C SER A 470 -7.53 -12.06 -49.11
#